data_AF-A0A518HVI7-F1
#
_entry.id   AF-A0A518HVI7-F1
#
_cell.length_a   1.000
_cell.length_b   1.000
_cell.length_c   1.000
_cell.angle_alpha   90.00
_cell.angle_beta   90.00
_cell.angle_gamma   90.00
#
_symmetry.space_group_name_H-M   'P 1'
#
loop_
_entity.id
_entity.type
_entity.pdbx_description
1 polymer ?
#
loop_
_entity_poly.entity_id
_entity_poly.type
_entity_poly.pdbx_seq_one_letter_code
_entity_poly.pdbx_strand_id
1 'polypeptide(L)'
;MAAVQPLDTTIAVVTPENIAFEYQLAGPFRRLPAYLIDLAVRWGVILGVGLAILIIGGLLSALSTFYGPLTFAFIVILIFVINWFYGTIGEAYFNGRTVGKWFCGIRVIEVDGRPVSPRSALLRNLLRIADLAPVAAINTWDPDVPPIYFIPTGIIGLVSMTMTQRMQRLGDLAAGTMVVVDERKWQLPIAKVDDARVPALASYIPGDYLVTRKMARTLATYVERRHFLTPPRRREVARNLSDPLIERFEFRQDIDPDLLLYALYYKTFLADSMTEPADLGPLAGYSPLAKDADKPSGLAEPLQSVIPDELGKPAQRQPVQRRPTTQGPTTQGPTTQGPTAQGPTTQRGDVWSSPSSSAAANPPPPPPASTGAPAAPATDPPRTAGDGQ
;
A
#
# COMPACT_ATOMS: atom_id res chain seq x y z
N MET A 1 25.92 14.81 31.02
CA MET A 1 25.88 13.34 30.96
C MET A 1 25.07 12.95 29.74
N ALA A 2 25.70 12.35 28.71
CA ALA A 2 24.98 11.88 27.54
C ALA A 2 24.02 10.76 27.98
N ALA A 3 22.73 10.92 27.70
CA ALA A 3 21.74 9.90 28.02
C ALA A 3 22.14 8.58 27.34
N VAL A 4 22.19 7.50 28.12
CA VAL A 4 22.45 6.15 27.62
C VAL A 4 21.30 5.79 26.68
N GLN A 5 21.54 5.90 25.37
CA GLN A 5 20.57 5.43 24.38
C GLN A 5 20.41 3.92 24.55
N PRO A 6 19.17 3.40 24.60
CA PRO A 6 18.95 1.97 24.62
C PRO A 6 19.60 1.33 23.40
N LEU A 7 20.24 0.18 23.58
CA LEU A 7 20.79 -0.63 22.50
C LEU A 7 19.62 -1.18 21.67
N ASP A 8 19.16 -0.40 20.71
CA ASP A 8 18.17 -0.80 19.72
C ASP A 8 18.80 -0.71 18.31
N THR A 9 18.27 -1.51 17.38
CA THR A 9 18.71 -1.49 15.97
C THR A 9 18.07 -0.34 15.18
N THR A 10 17.44 0.61 15.86
CA THR A 10 16.76 1.75 15.25
C THR A 10 17.75 2.90 15.07
N ILE A 11 17.86 3.40 13.84
CA ILE A 11 18.74 4.53 13.50
C ILE A 11 17.92 5.68 12.91
N ALA A 12 18.25 6.90 13.32
CA ALA A 12 17.72 8.11 12.71
C ALA A 12 18.53 8.44 11.45
N VAL A 13 17.84 8.57 10.32
CA VAL A 13 18.41 9.00 9.05
C VAL A 13 17.75 10.31 8.67
N VAL A 14 18.57 11.34 8.49
CA VAL A 14 18.12 12.64 7.99
C VAL A 14 18.11 12.57 6.47
N THR A 15 16.93 12.70 5.87
CA THR A 15 16.81 12.74 4.41
C THR A 15 17.25 14.11 3.88
N PRO A 16 17.54 14.22 2.57
CA PRO A 16 17.97 15.49 1.95
C PRO A 16 16.97 16.65 2.13
N GLU A 17 15.70 16.33 2.37
CA GLU A 17 14.64 17.29 2.69
C GLU A 17 14.71 17.79 4.15
N ASN A 18 15.76 17.42 4.88
CA ASN A 18 16.02 17.73 6.28
C ASN A 18 14.94 17.19 7.24
N ILE A 19 14.39 16.02 6.92
CA ILE A 19 13.42 15.31 7.76
C ILE A 19 14.10 14.07 8.33
N ALA A 20 14.03 13.89 9.65
CA ALA A 20 14.56 12.71 10.31
C ALA A 20 13.54 11.56 10.29
N PHE A 21 13.92 10.43 9.69
CA PHE A 21 13.16 9.19 9.74
C PHE A 21 13.89 8.16 10.59
N GLU A 22 13.14 7.45 11.43
CA GLU A 22 13.66 6.33 12.18
C GLU A 22 13.48 5.04 11.38
N TYR A 23 14.57 4.29 11.21
CA TYR A 23 14.56 3.00 10.52
C TYR A 23 15.11 1.91 11.43
N GLN A 24 14.37 0.81 11.55
CA GLN A 24 14.89 -0.40 12.18
C GLN A 24 15.81 -1.15 11.20
N LEU A 25 17.07 -1.33 11.55
CA LEU A 25 18.05 -2.09 10.76
C LEU A 25 17.73 -3.59 10.80
N ALA A 26 17.85 -4.25 9.66
CA ALA A 26 17.71 -5.70 9.58
C ALA A 26 19.06 -6.36 9.91
N GLY A 27 19.15 -7.04 11.05
CA GLY A 27 20.33 -7.84 11.44
C GLY A 27 20.53 -9.11 10.59
N PRO A 28 21.65 -9.84 10.80
CA PRO A 28 22.01 -11.02 10.01
C PRO A 28 20.93 -12.11 10.04
N PHE A 29 20.30 -12.33 11.19
CA PHE A 29 19.25 -13.35 11.36
C PHE A 29 17.96 -13.07 10.57
N ARG A 30 17.61 -11.80 10.31
CA ARG A 30 16.48 -11.46 9.43
C ARG A 30 16.87 -11.57 7.95
N ARG A 31 18.15 -11.43 7.63
CA ARG A 31 18.68 -11.50 6.26
C ARG A 31 18.96 -12.93 5.78
N LEU A 32 19.30 -13.86 6.67
CA LEU A 32 19.55 -15.26 6.34
C LEU A 32 18.33 -15.96 5.71
N PRO A 33 17.12 -15.94 6.30
CA PRO A 33 15.95 -16.58 5.68
C PRO A 33 15.59 -15.92 4.34
N ALA A 34 15.75 -14.60 4.22
CA ALA A 34 15.57 -13.91 2.93
C ALA A 34 16.53 -14.43 1.85
N TYR A 35 17.79 -14.67 2.22
CA TYR A 35 18.78 -15.27 1.32
C TYR A 35 18.44 -16.71 0.95
N LEU A 36 17.96 -17.52 1.90
CA LEU A 36 17.56 -18.91 1.63
C LEU A 36 16.36 -18.99 0.67
N ILE A 37 15.37 -18.11 0.84
CA ILE A 37 14.23 -18.02 -0.09
C ILE A 37 14.72 -17.57 -1.46
N ASP A 38 15.57 -16.54 -1.54
CA ASP A 38 16.16 -16.11 -2.82
C ASP A 38 16.97 -17.23 -3.49
N LEU A 39 17.69 -18.04 -2.70
CA LEU A 39 18.44 -19.20 -3.20
C LEU A 39 17.49 -20.26 -3.78
N ALA A 40 16.39 -20.58 -3.08
CA ALA A 40 15.37 -21.50 -3.55
C ALA A 40 14.70 -21.01 -4.85
N VAL A 41 14.40 -19.72 -4.95
CA VAL A 41 13.82 -19.13 -6.16
C VAL A 41 14.80 -19.19 -7.33
N ARG A 42 16.08 -18.85 -7.12
CA ARG A 42 17.11 -18.93 -8.17
C ARG A 42 17.29 -20.34 -8.68
N TRP A 43 17.43 -21.32 -7.79
CA TRP A 43 17.55 -22.73 -8.18
C TRP A 43 16.28 -23.26 -8.82
N GLY A 44 15.09 -22.86 -8.34
CA GLY A 44 13.82 -23.22 -8.97
C GLY A 44 13.74 -22.72 -10.42
N VAL A 45 14.15 -21.47 -10.68
CA VAL A 45 14.21 -20.91 -12.04
C VAL A 45 15.26 -21.62 -12.90
N ILE A 46 16.47 -21.84 -12.36
CA ILE A 46 17.55 -22.54 -13.07
C ILE A 46 17.12 -23.97 -13.43
N LEU A 47 16.50 -24.71 -12.51
CA LEU A 47 16.03 -26.07 -12.75
C LEU A 47 14.86 -26.10 -13.73
N GLY A 48 13.87 -25.21 -13.58
CA GLY A 48 12.72 -25.18 -14.48
C GLY A 48 13.10 -24.80 -15.91
N VAL A 49 13.82 -23.70 -16.08
CA VAL A 49 14.28 -23.24 -17.41
C VAL A 49 15.37 -24.15 -17.96
N GLY A 50 16.30 -24.59 -17.12
CA GLY A 50 17.35 -25.53 -17.50
C GLY A 50 16.81 -26.88 -17.96
N LEU A 51 15.78 -27.41 -17.30
CA LEU A 51 15.10 -28.64 -17.74
C LEU A 51 14.42 -28.44 -19.10
N ALA A 52 13.73 -27.31 -19.30
CA ALA A 52 13.14 -27.00 -20.60
C ALA A 52 14.21 -26.93 -21.71
N ILE A 53 15.35 -26.27 -21.44
CA ILE A 53 16.49 -26.20 -22.36
C ILE A 53 17.06 -27.61 -22.62
N LEU A 54 17.18 -28.45 -21.59
CA LEU A 54 17.67 -29.83 -21.73
C LEU A 54 16.74 -30.71 -22.57
N ILE A 55 15.43 -30.60 -22.38
CA ILE A 55 14.44 -31.38 -23.14
C ILE A 55 14.49 -30.97 -24.62
N ILE A 56 14.44 -29.66 -24.90
CA ILE A 56 14.50 -29.12 -26.26
C ILE A 56 15.86 -29.47 -26.90
N GLY A 57 16.96 -29.20 -26.19
CA GLY A 57 18.31 -29.47 -26.64
C GLY A 57 18.58 -30.96 -26.89
N GLY A 58 18.04 -31.84 -26.04
CA GLY A 58 18.12 -33.29 -26.20
C GLY A 58 17.36 -33.77 -27.44
N LEU A 59 16.16 -33.25 -27.69
CA LEU A 59 15.40 -33.56 -28.91
C LEU A 59 16.14 -33.08 -30.18
N LEU A 60 16.70 -31.86 -30.15
CA LEU A 60 17.50 -31.35 -31.26
C LEU A 60 18.81 -32.12 -31.44
N SER A 61 19.42 -32.60 -30.35
CA SER A 61 20.65 -33.39 -30.40
C SER A 61 20.45 -34.75 -31.09
N ALA A 62 19.22 -35.26 -31.16
CA ALA A 62 18.90 -36.44 -31.96
C ALA A 62 18.97 -36.16 -33.47
N LEU A 63 18.83 -34.89 -33.89
CA LEU A 63 18.93 -34.46 -35.28
C LEU A 63 20.38 -34.14 -35.69
N SER A 64 21.18 -33.59 -34.79
CA SER A 64 22.62 -33.38 -35.03
C SER A 64 23.43 -33.29 -33.73
N THR A 65 24.67 -33.78 -33.76
CA THR A 65 25.61 -33.71 -32.63
C THR A 65 26.03 -32.28 -32.28
N PHE A 66 25.82 -31.31 -33.18
CA PHE A 66 26.16 -29.90 -32.96
C PHE A 66 25.32 -29.24 -31.85
N TYR A 67 24.08 -29.68 -31.63
CA TYR A 67 23.17 -29.05 -30.67
C TYR A 67 23.46 -29.39 -29.20
N GLY A 68 24.17 -30.48 -28.92
CA GLY A 68 24.55 -30.86 -27.55
C GLY A 68 25.43 -29.81 -26.85
N PRO A 69 26.60 -29.45 -27.40
CA PRO A 69 27.47 -28.41 -26.82
C PRO A 69 26.79 -27.04 -26.69
N LEU A 70 25.95 -26.68 -27.65
CA LEU A 70 25.20 -25.41 -27.65
C LEU A 70 24.17 -25.38 -26.51
N THR A 71 23.49 -26.50 -26.25
CA THR A 71 22.57 -26.65 -25.10
C THR A 71 23.30 -26.45 -23.77
N PHE A 72 24.48 -27.07 -23.62
CA PHE A 72 25.32 -26.90 -22.44
C PHE A 72 25.75 -25.43 -22.26
N ALA A 73 26.19 -24.77 -23.34
CA ALA A 73 26.56 -23.36 -23.30
C ALA A 73 25.40 -22.47 -22.82
N PHE A 74 24.17 -22.69 -23.30
CA PHE A 74 22.99 -21.94 -22.84
C PHE A 74 22.69 -22.16 -21.35
N ILE A 75 22.86 -23.38 -20.83
CA ILE A 75 22.66 -23.66 -19.40
C ILE A 75 23.71 -22.92 -18.56
N VAL A 76 24.98 -22.94 -18.98
CA VAL A 76 26.05 -22.19 -18.28
C VAL A 76 25.77 -20.70 -18.29
N ILE A 77 25.36 -20.15 -19.43
CA ILE A 77 24.97 -18.73 -19.56
C ILE A 77 23.77 -18.42 -18.65
N LEU A 78 22.75 -19.29 -18.61
CA LEU A 78 21.59 -19.12 -17.74
C LEU A 78 22.01 -19.07 -16.26
N ILE A 79 22.83 -20.02 -15.82
CA ILE A 79 23.36 -20.06 -14.44
C ILE A 79 24.12 -18.78 -14.11
N PHE A 80 24.95 -18.31 -15.03
CA PHE A 80 25.67 -17.04 -14.89
C PHE A 80 24.68 -15.88 -14.74
N VAL A 81 23.79 -15.67 -15.71
CA VAL A 81 22.87 -14.54 -15.70
C VAL A 81 22.01 -14.50 -14.44
N ILE A 82 21.47 -15.64 -14.01
CA ILE A 82 20.64 -15.71 -12.80
C ILE A 82 21.46 -15.42 -11.54
N ASN A 83 22.67 -15.97 -11.38
CA ASN A 83 23.46 -15.73 -10.17
C ASN A 83 23.92 -14.27 -10.02
N TRP A 84 24.26 -13.63 -11.14
CA TRP A 84 24.83 -12.29 -11.19
C TRP A 84 23.81 -11.15 -11.31
N PHE A 85 22.67 -11.38 -11.96
CA PHE A 85 21.73 -10.30 -12.27
C PHE A 85 20.38 -10.41 -11.55
N TYR A 86 19.99 -11.58 -11.04
CA TYR A 86 18.70 -11.72 -10.31
C TYR A 86 18.57 -10.71 -9.17
N GLY A 87 19.61 -10.60 -8.33
CA GLY A 87 19.62 -9.69 -7.19
C GLY A 87 19.56 -8.23 -7.62
N THR A 88 20.39 -7.86 -8.61
CA THR A 88 20.45 -6.50 -9.17
C THR A 88 19.11 -6.07 -9.77
N ILE A 89 18.50 -6.92 -10.61
CA ILE A 89 17.22 -6.63 -11.27
C ILE A 89 16.11 -6.53 -10.23
N GLY A 90 16.08 -7.46 -9.26
CA GLY A 90 15.10 -7.41 -8.18
C GLY A 90 15.20 -6.11 -7.39
N GLU A 91 16.40 -5.79 -6.90
CA GLU A 91 16.61 -4.60 -6.09
C GLU A 91 16.38 -3.29 -6.87
N ALA A 92 16.77 -3.23 -8.14
CA ALA A 92 16.57 -2.04 -8.97
C ALA A 92 15.09 -1.83 -9.34
N TYR A 93 14.34 -2.90 -9.63
CA TYR A 93 12.96 -2.80 -10.12
C TYR A 93 11.93 -2.75 -8.99
N PHE A 94 12.14 -3.50 -7.91
CA PHE A 94 11.19 -3.60 -6.78
C PHE A 94 11.60 -2.73 -5.58
N ASN A 95 12.20 -1.57 -5.83
CA ASN A 95 12.53 -0.56 -4.82
C ASN A 95 13.34 -1.15 -3.63
N GLY A 96 14.43 -1.86 -3.96
CA GLY A 96 15.34 -2.48 -2.99
C GLY A 96 14.91 -3.84 -2.48
N ARG A 97 14.03 -4.56 -3.17
CA ARG A 97 13.49 -5.86 -2.73
C ARG A 97 13.78 -6.97 -3.73
N THR A 98 14.23 -8.11 -3.23
CA THR A 98 14.19 -9.40 -3.93
C THR A 98 12.98 -10.20 -3.44
N VAL A 99 12.67 -11.33 -4.06
CA VAL A 99 11.52 -12.15 -3.67
C VAL A 99 11.62 -12.59 -2.20
N GLY A 100 12.77 -13.11 -1.78
CA GLY A 100 13.01 -13.51 -0.40
C GLY A 100 12.99 -12.35 0.58
N LYS A 101 13.56 -11.20 0.20
CA LYS A 101 13.48 -9.98 1.02
C LYS A 101 12.05 -9.49 1.18
N TRP A 102 11.23 -9.60 0.15
CA TRP A 102 9.82 -9.25 0.18
C TRP A 102 9.04 -10.12 1.17
N PHE A 103 9.26 -11.44 1.15
CA PHE A 103 8.66 -12.37 2.13
C PHE A 103 9.11 -12.08 3.57
N CYS A 104 10.38 -11.71 3.78
CA CYS A 104 10.89 -11.37 5.09
C CYS A 104 10.58 -9.93 5.54
N GLY A 105 9.86 -9.14 4.73
CA GLY A 105 9.51 -7.76 5.07
C GLY A 105 10.73 -6.86 5.26
N ILE A 106 11.78 -7.04 4.46
CA ILE A 106 13.00 -6.22 4.51
C ILE A 106 13.26 -5.57 3.15
N ARG A 107 13.89 -4.40 3.15
CA ARG A 107 14.26 -3.70 1.91
C ARG A 107 15.59 -2.97 2.04
N VAL A 108 16.22 -2.74 0.90
CA VAL A 108 17.47 -2.00 0.78
C VAL A 108 17.16 -0.53 0.52
N ILE A 109 17.83 0.36 1.25
CA ILE A 109 17.79 1.81 1.00
C ILE A 109 19.22 2.35 1.02
N GLU A 110 19.43 3.52 0.42
CA GLU A 110 20.71 4.24 0.53
C GLU A 110 20.87 4.78 1.96
N VAL A 111 22.11 5.10 2.36
CA VAL A 111 22.40 5.62 3.72
C VAL A 111 21.60 6.90 4.03
N ASP A 112 21.28 7.68 2.99
CA ASP A 112 20.50 8.93 3.06
C ASP A 112 18.97 8.70 3.06
N GLY A 113 18.52 7.44 3.09
CA GLY A 113 17.09 7.09 3.10
C GLY A 113 16.43 7.02 1.72
N ARG A 114 17.17 7.35 0.65
CA ARG A 114 16.71 7.29 -0.74
C ARG A 114 16.49 5.84 -1.22
N PRO A 115 15.62 5.65 -2.24
CA PRO A 115 15.50 4.36 -2.91
C PRO A 115 16.83 3.97 -3.57
N VAL A 116 17.12 2.67 -3.61
CA VAL A 116 18.41 2.18 -4.14
C VAL A 116 18.57 2.46 -5.62
N SER A 117 19.70 3.04 -6.01
CA SER A 117 20.07 3.19 -7.42
C SER A 117 20.45 1.84 -8.07
N PRO A 118 20.16 1.61 -9.36
CA PRO A 118 20.58 0.40 -10.07
C PRO A 118 22.10 0.14 -10.03
N ARG A 119 22.91 1.21 -9.99
CA ARG A 119 24.37 1.11 -9.88
C ARG A 119 24.78 0.58 -8.52
N SER A 120 24.18 1.12 -7.45
CA SER A 120 24.40 0.69 -6.07
C SER A 120 23.97 -0.77 -5.88
N ALA A 121 22.83 -1.17 -6.46
CA ALA A 121 22.35 -2.54 -6.46
C ALA A 121 23.33 -3.51 -7.15
N LEU A 122 23.90 -3.11 -8.30
CA LEU A 122 24.87 -3.91 -9.04
C LEU A 122 26.18 -4.08 -8.25
N LEU A 123 26.74 -3.00 -7.71
CA LEU A 123 27.99 -3.04 -6.92
C LEU A 123 27.84 -3.98 -5.72
N ARG A 124 26.72 -3.88 -5.02
CA ARG A 124 26.39 -4.78 -3.90
C ARG A 124 26.31 -6.24 -4.30
N ASN A 125 25.65 -6.55 -5.41
CA ASN A 125 25.46 -7.94 -5.82
C ASN A 125 26.74 -8.54 -6.42
N LEU A 126 27.61 -7.72 -7.04
CA LEU A 126 28.94 -8.12 -7.51
C LEU A 126 29.86 -8.48 -6.33
N LEU A 127 29.86 -7.64 -5.28
CA LEU A 127 30.64 -7.89 -4.06
C LEU A 127 30.05 -8.99 -3.16
N ARG A 128 28.88 -9.54 -3.50
CA ARG A 128 28.27 -10.65 -2.78
C ARG A 128 29.18 -11.89 -2.73
N ILE A 129 30.00 -12.10 -3.76
CA ILE A 129 31.00 -13.18 -3.76
C ILE A 129 32.05 -12.99 -2.67
N ALA A 130 32.46 -11.74 -2.42
CA ALA A 130 33.38 -11.43 -1.33
C ALA A 130 32.71 -11.63 0.05
N ASP A 131 31.43 -11.27 0.18
CA ASP A 131 30.68 -11.49 1.42
C ASP A 131 30.47 -12.98 1.74
N LEU A 132 30.33 -13.83 0.70
CA LEU A 132 30.09 -15.28 0.81
C LEU A 132 31.38 -16.09 1.05
N ALA A 133 32.55 -15.45 0.96
CA ALA A 133 33.83 -16.08 1.23
C ALA A 133 34.09 -16.25 2.75
N PRO A 134 34.92 -17.23 3.17
CA PRO A 134 35.49 -18.30 2.36
C PRO A 134 34.44 -19.33 1.95
N VAL A 135 34.59 -19.86 0.74
CA VAL A 135 33.75 -20.94 0.25
C VAL A 135 34.33 -22.24 0.79
N ALA A 136 33.68 -22.83 1.81
CA ALA A 136 34.14 -24.09 2.36
C ALA A 136 33.63 -25.22 1.46
N ALA A 137 34.56 -26.05 1.00
CA ALA A 137 34.21 -27.25 0.26
C ALA A 137 34.03 -28.39 1.26
N ILE A 138 32.96 -29.17 1.12
CA ILE A 138 32.64 -30.28 2.06
C ILE A 138 33.78 -31.31 2.12
N ASN A 139 34.59 -31.39 1.06
CA ASN A 139 35.77 -32.24 0.98
C ASN A 139 36.87 -31.92 2.01
N THR A 140 36.81 -30.79 2.74
CA THR A 140 37.74 -30.54 3.84
C THR A 140 37.44 -31.36 5.09
N TRP A 141 36.23 -31.92 5.21
CA TRP A 141 35.80 -32.70 6.38
C TRP A 141 35.62 -34.18 6.07
N ASP A 142 35.37 -34.53 4.80
CA ASP A 142 35.21 -35.90 4.35
C ASP A 142 35.84 -36.08 2.94
N PRO A 143 36.96 -36.80 2.81
CA PRO A 143 37.67 -36.98 1.54
C PRO A 143 36.92 -37.84 0.51
N ASP A 144 35.87 -38.56 0.92
CA ASP A 144 35.07 -39.40 0.02
C ASP A 144 33.98 -38.62 -0.74
N VAL A 145 33.78 -37.34 -0.39
CA VAL A 145 32.77 -36.47 -1.04
C VAL A 145 33.41 -35.73 -2.22
N PRO A 146 32.86 -35.84 -3.44
CA PRO A 146 33.37 -35.11 -4.60
C PRO A 146 33.44 -33.59 -4.32
N PRO A 147 34.47 -32.87 -4.81
CA PRO A 147 34.71 -31.43 -4.54
C PRO A 147 33.66 -30.47 -5.13
N ILE A 148 32.49 -30.99 -5.49
CA ILE A 148 31.43 -30.31 -6.23
C ILE A 148 30.61 -29.40 -5.29
N TYR A 149 30.57 -29.68 -3.98
CA TYR A 149 29.76 -28.94 -3.02
C TYR A 149 30.55 -27.83 -2.31
N PHE A 150 30.57 -26.67 -2.96
CA PHE A 150 31.02 -25.40 -2.40
C PHE A 150 29.89 -24.78 -1.55
N ILE A 151 29.96 -24.89 -0.22
CA ILE A 151 29.02 -24.20 0.67
C ILE A 151 29.60 -22.81 0.98
N PRO A 152 28.92 -21.72 0.56
CA PRO A 152 29.34 -20.39 0.97
C PRO A 152 29.09 -20.22 2.47
N THR A 153 30.15 -20.00 3.25
CA THR A 153 30.05 -19.87 4.71
C THR A 153 29.52 -18.50 5.14
N GLY A 154 29.71 -17.47 4.30
CA GLY A 154 29.20 -16.12 4.58
C GLY A 154 29.85 -15.43 5.80
N ILE A 155 30.98 -15.94 6.28
CA ILE A 155 31.64 -15.46 7.51
C ILE A 155 32.09 -14.01 7.34
N ILE A 156 32.66 -13.64 6.18
CA ILE A 156 33.10 -12.26 5.93
C ILE A 156 31.90 -11.29 5.96
N GLY A 157 30.78 -11.68 5.35
CA GLY A 157 29.53 -10.92 5.42
C GLY A 157 29.00 -10.79 6.85
N LEU A 158 29.13 -11.83 7.68
CA LEU A 158 28.70 -11.79 9.08
C LEU A 158 29.60 -10.89 9.93
N VAL A 159 30.92 -11.01 9.79
CA VAL A 159 31.90 -10.19 10.52
C VAL A 159 31.78 -8.72 10.14
N SER A 160 31.64 -8.40 8.84
CA SER A 160 31.43 -7.01 8.42
C SER A 160 30.16 -6.39 9.02
N MET A 161 29.06 -7.15 9.11
CA MET A 161 27.85 -6.68 9.77
C MET A 161 28.06 -6.44 11.27
N THR A 162 28.75 -7.31 11.99
CA THR A 162 28.94 -7.14 13.44
C THR A 162 29.91 -6.02 13.78
N MET A 163 30.84 -5.69 12.87
CA MET A 163 31.80 -4.61 13.04
C MET A 163 31.27 -3.22 12.63
N THR A 164 30.07 -3.14 12.05
CA THR A 164 29.50 -1.87 11.57
C THR A 164 28.23 -1.49 12.34
N GLN A 165 28.12 -0.21 12.72
CA GLN A 165 26.95 0.29 13.46
C GLN A 165 25.63 0.18 12.66
N ARG A 166 25.72 0.18 11.32
CA ARG A 166 24.57 0.07 10.42
C ARG A 166 24.30 -1.38 9.96
N MET A 167 24.99 -2.37 10.53
CA MET A 167 24.87 -3.79 10.18
C MET A 167 25.05 -4.03 8.67
N GLN A 168 26.07 -3.42 8.07
CA GLN A 168 26.32 -3.42 6.63
C GLN A 168 27.29 -4.55 6.25
N ARG A 169 27.02 -5.23 5.14
CA ARG A 169 27.98 -6.15 4.49
C ARG A 169 29.08 -5.37 3.76
N LEU A 170 30.13 -6.04 3.26
CA LEU A 170 31.13 -5.39 2.43
C LEU A 170 30.51 -4.79 1.16
N GLY A 171 29.59 -5.52 0.51
CA GLY A 171 28.85 -4.99 -0.62
C GLY A 171 28.06 -3.74 -0.24
N ASP A 172 27.37 -3.77 0.91
CA ASP A 172 26.54 -2.66 1.39
C ASP A 172 27.37 -1.41 1.70
N LEU A 173 28.55 -1.59 2.29
CA LEU A 173 29.51 -0.52 2.57
C LEU A 173 30.01 0.14 1.29
N ALA A 174 30.44 -0.67 0.30
CA ALA A 174 30.95 -0.16 -0.96
C ALA A 174 29.88 0.56 -1.79
N ALA A 175 28.62 0.13 -1.69
CA ALA A 175 27.50 0.73 -2.39
C ALA A 175 26.85 1.90 -1.63
N GLY A 176 27.24 2.18 -0.39
CA GLY A 176 26.59 3.21 0.43
C GLY A 176 25.11 2.90 0.70
N THR A 177 24.79 1.65 1.06
CA THR A 177 23.40 1.23 1.31
C THR A 177 23.29 0.48 2.62
N MET A 178 22.06 0.34 3.11
CA MET A 178 21.74 -0.44 4.30
C MET A 178 20.41 -1.17 4.10
N VAL A 179 20.21 -2.23 4.89
CA VAL A 179 18.95 -3.00 4.84
C VAL A 179 18.14 -2.66 6.07
N VAL A 180 16.93 -2.21 5.82
CA VAL A 180 15.96 -1.84 6.85
C VAL A 180 14.80 -2.82 6.84
N VAL A 181 14.18 -2.94 7.99
CA VAL A 181 12.91 -3.64 8.16
C VAL A 181 11.85 -2.74 7.54
N ASP A 182 11.12 -3.29 6.58
CA ASP A 182 9.95 -2.64 6.04
C ASP A 182 8.84 -2.81 7.07
N GLU A 183 8.76 -1.86 8.01
CA GLU A 183 7.55 -1.69 8.78
C GLU A 183 6.45 -1.41 7.77
N ARG A 184 5.64 -2.44 7.47
CA ARG A 184 4.31 -2.20 6.92
C ARG A 184 3.66 -1.30 7.94
N LYS A 185 3.72 0.01 7.70
CA LYS A 185 2.87 0.96 8.38
C LYS A 185 1.48 0.41 8.10
N TRP A 186 0.89 -0.19 9.12
CA TRP A 186 -0.53 -0.47 9.15
C TRP A 186 -1.14 0.92 9.05
N GLN A 187 -1.34 1.37 7.81
CA GLN A 187 -2.19 2.50 7.52
C GLN A 187 -3.53 2.02 7.99
N LEU A 188 -3.88 2.40 9.23
CA LEU A 188 -5.19 2.19 9.79
C LEU A 188 -6.17 2.52 8.66
N PRO A 189 -7.10 1.62 8.31
CA PRO A 189 -8.16 1.97 7.39
C PRO A 189 -8.76 3.24 7.96
N ILE A 190 -8.51 4.37 7.28
CA ILE A 190 -9.03 5.65 7.70
C ILE A 190 -10.53 5.42 7.59
N ALA A 191 -11.21 5.28 8.73
CA ALA A 191 -12.65 5.14 8.73
C ALA A 191 -13.16 6.38 8.00
N LYS A 192 -13.74 6.18 6.81
CA LYS A 192 -14.33 7.29 6.08
C LYS A 192 -15.41 7.83 7.00
N VAL A 193 -15.26 9.10 7.34
CA VAL A 193 -16.25 9.78 8.15
C VAL A 193 -17.42 10.07 7.24
N ASP A 194 -18.38 9.15 7.23
CA ASP A 194 -19.59 9.24 6.41
C ASP A 194 -20.60 10.27 6.96
N ASP A 195 -20.32 10.89 8.11
CA ASP A 195 -21.23 11.77 8.85
C ASP A 195 -20.65 13.18 9.02
N ALA A 196 -21.32 14.17 8.41
CA ALA A 196 -20.94 15.59 8.47
C ALA A 196 -20.98 16.19 9.89
N ARG A 197 -21.66 15.54 10.84
CA ARG A 197 -21.70 15.97 12.25
C ARG A 197 -20.35 15.79 12.96
N VAL A 198 -19.49 14.89 12.47
CA VAL A 198 -18.25 14.51 13.13
C VAL A 198 -17.17 15.59 13.01
N PRO A 199 -16.86 16.15 11.82
CA PRO A 199 -15.96 17.31 11.71
C PRO A 199 -16.50 18.54 12.44
N ALA A 200 -17.82 18.76 12.39
CA ALA A 200 -18.47 19.85 13.12
C ALA A 200 -18.25 19.74 14.63
N LEU A 201 -18.53 18.58 15.23
CA LEU A 201 -18.32 18.35 16.65
C LEU A 201 -16.83 18.39 17.03
N ALA A 202 -15.94 17.89 16.17
CA ALA A 202 -14.50 17.90 16.39
C ALA A 202 -13.92 19.32 16.50
N SER A 203 -14.52 20.30 15.80
CA SER A 203 -14.11 21.70 15.85
C SER A 203 -14.28 22.34 17.24
N TYR A 204 -15.22 21.84 18.04
CA TYR A 204 -15.49 22.33 19.39
C TYR A 204 -14.59 21.69 20.45
N ILE A 205 -13.81 20.67 20.11
CA ILE A 205 -12.83 20.08 21.03
C ILE A 205 -11.64 21.04 21.13
N PRO A 206 -11.10 21.35 22.32
CA PRO A 206 -9.94 22.23 22.49
C PRO A 206 -8.69 21.73 21.75
N GLY A 207 -8.05 22.58 20.93
CA GLY A 207 -6.88 22.24 20.08
C GLY A 207 -5.66 21.72 20.84
N ASP A 208 -5.51 22.14 22.09
CA ASP A 208 -4.46 21.77 23.04
C ASP A 208 -4.69 20.42 23.73
N TYR A 209 -5.85 19.78 23.51
CA TYR A 209 -6.14 18.49 24.11
C TYR A 209 -5.31 17.36 23.48
N LEU A 210 -4.26 16.94 24.21
CA LEU A 210 -3.41 15.83 23.82
C LEU A 210 -3.96 14.49 24.32
N VAL A 211 -4.17 13.57 23.39
CA VAL A 211 -4.62 12.22 23.69
C VAL A 211 -3.43 11.33 24.05
N THR A 212 -3.44 10.76 25.26
CA THR A 212 -2.43 9.79 25.69
C THR A 212 -2.35 8.61 24.74
N ARG A 213 -1.15 8.04 24.53
CA ARG A 213 -0.94 6.85 23.67
C ARG A 213 -1.92 5.70 23.95
N LYS A 214 -2.28 5.46 25.21
CA LYS A 214 -3.28 4.45 25.61
C LYS A 214 -4.67 4.79 25.07
N MET A 215 -5.11 6.04 25.22
CA MET A 215 -6.41 6.51 24.73
C MET A 215 -6.45 6.52 23.19
N ALA A 216 -5.37 6.94 22.54
CA ALA A 216 -5.25 6.91 21.07
C ALA A 216 -5.41 5.48 20.51
N ARG A 217 -4.78 4.49 21.17
CA ARG A 217 -4.97 3.06 20.82
C ARG A 217 -6.39 2.57 21.08
N THR A 218 -7.02 3.00 22.17
CA THR A 218 -8.41 2.64 22.47
C THR A 218 -9.37 3.23 21.43
N LEU A 219 -9.19 4.50 21.06
CA LEU A 219 -9.97 5.17 20.01
C LEU A 219 -9.86 4.45 18.67
N ALA A 220 -8.63 4.12 18.25
CA ALA A 220 -8.39 3.39 17.02
C ALA A 220 -9.07 2.00 17.02
N THR A 221 -8.92 1.24 18.12
CA THR A 221 -9.58 -0.07 18.27
C THR A 221 -11.10 0.04 18.27
N TYR A 222 -11.65 1.07 18.92
CA TYR A 222 -13.11 1.31 18.96
C TYR A 222 -13.65 1.58 17.55
N VAL A 223 -13.05 2.52 16.82
CA VAL A 223 -13.49 2.91 15.47
C VAL A 223 -13.37 1.76 14.48
N GLU A 224 -12.28 0.98 14.56
CA GLU A 224 -12.09 -0.23 13.74
C GLU A 224 -13.24 -1.24 13.95
N ARG A 225 -13.65 -1.45 15.21
CA ARG A 225 -14.70 -2.43 15.54
C ARG A 225 -16.11 -1.86 15.51
N ARG A 226 -16.26 -0.54 15.33
CA ARG A 226 -17.54 0.17 15.40
C ARG A 226 -18.58 -0.45 14.48
N HIS A 227 -18.19 -0.82 13.25
CA HIS A 227 -19.12 -1.37 12.26
C HIS A 227 -19.68 -2.75 12.64
N PHE A 228 -19.02 -3.51 13.53
CA PHE A 228 -19.51 -4.78 14.06
C PHE A 228 -20.46 -4.62 15.26
N LEU A 229 -20.53 -3.43 15.87
CA LEU A 229 -21.39 -3.14 17.00
C LEU A 229 -22.72 -2.56 16.54
N THR A 230 -23.82 -2.96 17.20
CA THR A 230 -25.14 -2.35 16.99
C THR A 230 -25.17 -0.92 17.57
N PRO A 231 -26.00 0.01 17.05
CA PRO A 231 -26.04 1.39 17.54
C PRO A 231 -26.28 1.56 19.06
N PRO A 232 -27.11 0.74 19.73
CA PRO A 232 -27.22 0.79 21.20
C PRO A 232 -25.93 0.37 21.90
N ARG A 233 -25.25 -0.68 21.40
CA ARG A 233 -24.01 -1.19 21.98
C ARG A 233 -22.84 -0.23 21.79
N ARG A 234 -22.79 0.49 20.66
CA ARG A 234 -21.81 1.58 20.42
C ARG A 234 -21.92 2.63 21.50
N ARG A 235 -23.13 3.12 21.77
CA ARG A 235 -23.40 4.12 22.82
C ARG A 235 -22.98 3.62 24.19
N GLU A 236 -23.32 2.38 24.54
CA GLU A 236 -22.93 1.79 25.83
C GLU A 236 -21.41 1.68 26.00
N VAL A 237 -20.69 1.22 24.97
CA VAL A 237 -19.22 1.10 25.00
C VAL A 237 -18.56 2.48 25.03
N ALA A 238 -19.10 3.45 24.29
CA ALA A 238 -18.56 4.79 24.19
C ALA A 238 -18.76 5.62 25.46
N ARG A 239 -19.88 5.42 26.20
CA ARG A 239 -20.21 6.16 27.44
C ARG A 239 -19.05 6.23 28.44
N ASN A 240 -18.43 5.08 28.71
CA ASN A 240 -17.32 4.98 29.65
C ASN A 240 -16.14 5.92 29.32
N LEU A 241 -15.95 6.25 28.05
CA LEU A 241 -14.89 7.13 27.58
C LEU A 241 -15.39 8.55 27.26
N SER A 242 -16.66 8.71 26.90
CA SER A 242 -17.26 10.00 26.56
C SER A 242 -17.67 10.81 27.78
N ASP A 243 -18.19 10.19 28.84
CA ASP A 243 -18.77 10.93 29.98
C ASP A 243 -17.74 11.85 30.65
N PRO A 244 -16.48 11.42 30.92
CA PRO A 244 -15.45 12.32 31.43
C PRO A 244 -15.08 13.45 30.46
N LEU A 245 -15.25 13.23 29.15
CA LEU A 245 -14.97 14.23 28.12
C LEU A 245 -16.11 15.24 27.99
N ILE A 246 -17.36 14.78 28.15
CA ILE A 246 -18.54 15.65 28.13
C ILE A 246 -18.44 16.66 29.26
N GLU A 247 -18.13 16.20 30.47
CA GLU A 247 -17.92 17.07 31.63
C GLU A 247 -16.72 18.00 31.43
N ARG A 248 -15.57 17.46 30.98
CA ARG A 248 -14.33 18.23 30.82
C ARG A 248 -14.42 19.32 29.75
N PHE A 249 -15.14 19.08 28.66
CA PHE A 249 -15.29 20.02 27.56
C PHE A 249 -16.59 20.84 27.65
N GLU A 250 -17.34 20.69 28.74
CA GLU A 250 -18.63 21.38 28.95
C GLU A 250 -19.62 21.15 27.80
N PHE A 251 -19.65 19.94 27.25
CA PHE A 251 -20.61 19.54 26.24
C PHE A 251 -21.98 19.28 26.88
N ARG A 252 -23.05 19.43 26.10
CA ARG A 252 -24.40 19.06 26.56
C ARG A 252 -24.49 17.55 26.83
N GLN A 253 -25.26 17.18 27.86
CA GLN A 253 -25.42 15.77 28.26
C GLN A 253 -26.24 14.92 27.27
N ASP A 254 -26.91 15.55 26.30
CA ASP A 254 -27.71 14.88 25.27
C ASP A 254 -26.91 14.47 24.02
N ILE A 255 -25.61 14.78 23.98
CA ILE A 255 -24.73 14.41 22.86
C ILE A 255 -24.55 12.90 22.81
N ASP A 256 -24.64 12.35 21.59
CA ASP A 256 -24.42 10.92 21.37
C ASP A 256 -22.96 10.54 21.73
N PRO A 257 -22.75 9.65 22.71
CA PRO A 257 -21.43 9.14 23.10
C PRO A 257 -20.60 8.59 21.94
N ASP A 258 -21.24 7.87 21.00
CA ASP A 258 -20.56 7.30 19.83
C ASP A 258 -20.04 8.41 18.91
N LEU A 259 -20.85 9.46 18.70
CA LEU A 259 -20.51 10.60 17.86
C LEU A 259 -19.33 11.38 18.44
N LEU A 260 -19.31 11.63 19.76
CA LEU A 260 -18.22 12.35 20.42
C LEU A 260 -16.89 11.57 20.32
N LEU A 261 -16.94 10.26 20.55
CA LEU A 261 -15.75 9.43 20.48
C LEU A 261 -15.21 9.32 19.04
N TYR A 262 -16.10 9.32 18.06
CA TYR A 262 -15.74 9.35 16.64
C TYR A 262 -15.19 10.71 16.20
N ALA A 263 -15.73 11.82 16.72
CA ALA A 263 -15.19 13.17 16.54
C ALA A 263 -13.81 13.34 17.16
N LEU A 264 -13.58 12.75 18.33
CA LEU A 264 -12.25 12.75 18.95
C LEU A 264 -11.25 11.96 18.10
N TYR A 265 -11.63 10.79 17.58
CA TYR A 265 -10.80 10.03 16.64
C TYR A 265 -10.46 10.86 15.39
N TYR A 266 -11.47 11.48 14.76
CA TYR A 266 -11.29 12.35 13.59
C TYR A 266 -10.28 13.46 13.88
N LYS A 267 -10.43 14.16 15.01
CA LYS A 267 -9.50 15.22 15.39
C LYS A 267 -8.06 14.71 15.59
N THR A 268 -7.91 13.55 16.24
CA THR A 268 -6.58 13.04 16.59
C THR A 268 -5.81 12.42 15.43
N PHE A 269 -6.50 11.87 14.43
CA PHE A 269 -5.86 11.07 13.37
C PHE A 269 -6.12 11.60 11.95
N LEU A 270 -7.19 12.37 11.73
CA LEU A 270 -7.62 12.78 10.38
C LEU A 270 -7.53 14.31 10.16
N ALA A 271 -7.63 15.14 11.20
CA ALA A 271 -7.64 16.59 11.05
C ALA A 271 -6.37 17.16 10.39
N ASP A 272 -5.17 16.62 10.71
CA ASP A 272 -3.91 17.06 10.08
C ASP A 272 -3.80 16.71 8.58
N SER A 273 -4.63 15.77 8.10
CA SER A 273 -4.61 15.31 6.71
C SER A 273 -5.60 16.03 5.79
N MET A 274 -6.47 16.91 6.33
CA MET A 274 -7.46 17.66 5.56
C MET A 274 -7.24 19.17 5.73
N THR A 275 -6.75 19.82 4.68
CA THR A 275 -6.41 21.26 4.67
C THR A 275 -7.63 22.19 4.60
N GLU A 276 -8.86 21.65 4.54
CA GLU A 276 -10.08 22.44 4.44
C GLU A 276 -10.78 22.55 5.80
N PRO A 277 -11.20 23.77 6.22
CA PRO A 277 -12.01 23.93 7.42
C PRO A 277 -13.30 23.14 7.28
N ALA A 278 -13.74 22.50 8.37
CA ALA A 278 -14.95 21.69 8.38
C ALA A 278 -16.15 22.50 7.84
N ASP A 279 -16.67 22.12 6.67
CA ASP A 279 -17.91 22.70 6.13
C ASP A 279 -19.08 22.25 6.99
N LEU A 280 -19.63 23.18 7.77
CA LEU A 280 -20.67 22.92 8.76
C LEU A 280 -22.06 22.71 8.12
N GLY A 281 -22.24 23.00 6.82
CA GLY A 281 -23.47 22.78 6.07
C GLY A 281 -24.76 23.09 6.86
N PRO A 282 -25.67 22.11 7.06
CA PRO A 282 -26.94 22.29 7.76
C PRO A 282 -26.83 22.45 9.29
N LEU A 283 -25.63 22.32 9.86
CA LEU A 283 -25.36 22.48 11.30
C LEU A 283 -24.80 23.88 11.64
N ALA A 284 -24.71 24.78 10.65
CA ALA A 284 -24.31 26.16 10.86
C ALA A 284 -25.30 26.86 11.82
N GLY A 285 -24.93 26.95 13.09
CA GLY A 285 -25.75 27.55 14.16
C GLY A 285 -26.08 26.63 15.34
N TYR A 286 -25.74 25.34 15.28
CA TYR A 286 -25.88 24.43 16.43
C TYR A 286 -24.61 24.44 17.29
N SER A 287 -24.72 24.87 18.55
CA SER A 287 -23.62 24.77 19.51
C SER A 287 -23.80 23.51 20.39
N PRO A 288 -22.81 22.60 20.42
CA PRO A 288 -22.84 21.42 21.29
C PRO A 288 -22.49 21.74 22.75
N LEU A 289 -22.15 22.99 23.09
CA LEU A 289 -21.71 23.38 24.43
C LEU A 289 -22.89 23.62 25.37
N ALA A 290 -22.75 23.21 26.64
CA ALA A 290 -23.79 23.31 27.66
C ALA A 290 -24.23 24.77 27.92
N LYS A 291 -23.30 25.73 27.84
CA LYS A 291 -23.57 27.17 28.00
C LYS A 291 -24.47 27.79 26.92
N ASP A 292 -24.61 27.11 25.78
CA ASP A 292 -25.38 27.59 24.64
C ASP A 292 -26.72 26.84 24.49
N ALA A 293 -27.09 25.99 25.46
CA ALA A 293 -28.30 25.17 25.40
C ALA A 293 -29.60 25.99 25.31
N ASP A 294 -29.63 27.19 25.89
CA ASP A 294 -30.80 28.08 25.93
C ASP A 294 -30.87 29.08 24.76
N LYS A 295 -29.90 29.07 23.84
CA LYS A 295 -29.94 29.93 22.64
C LYS A 295 -30.89 29.32 21.61
N PRO A 296 -31.75 30.12 20.95
CA PRO A 296 -32.64 29.62 19.91
C PRO A 296 -31.81 29.03 18.77
N SER A 297 -31.82 27.71 18.68
CA SER A 297 -31.20 26.94 17.59
C SER A 297 -31.91 27.31 16.30
N GLY A 298 -31.21 27.99 15.39
CA GLY A 298 -31.73 28.42 14.10
C GLY A 298 -32.08 27.21 13.23
N LEU A 299 -33.31 26.72 13.35
CA LEU A 299 -33.96 25.89 12.35
C LEU A 299 -35.12 26.69 11.78
N ALA A 300 -35.00 27.09 10.51
CA ALA A 300 -36.17 27.07 9.66
C ALA A 300 -36.59 25.60 9.55
N GLU A 301 -37.68 25.27 10.23
CA GLU A 301 -38.40 24.00 10.30
C GLU A 301 -37.80 22.84 11.15
N PRO A 302 -38.66 22.18 11.98
CA PRO A 302 -38.25 21.10 12.87
C PRO A 302 -37.90 19.82 12.11
N LEU A 303 -36.75 19.22 12.44
CA LEU A 303 -36.30 17.89 12.00
C LEU A 303 -37.15 16.77 12.62
N GLN A 304 -38.42 16.70 12.23
CA GLN A 304 -39.35 15.67 12.69
C GLN A 304 -40.34 15.26 11.60
N SER A 305 -39.86 14.91 10.40
CA SER A 305 -40.69 14.24 9.38
C SER A 305 -39.94 13.63 8.18
N VAL A 306 -38.70 13.15 8.34
CA VAL A 306 -38.10 12.28 7.30
C VAL A 306 -37.78 10.91 7.89
N ILE A 307 -38.84 10.17 8.21
CA ILE A 307 -38.82 8.72 8.09
C ILE A 307 -39.08 8.46 6.61
N PRO A 308 -38.17 7.84 5.82
CA PRO A 308 -38.50 7.42 4.48
C PRO A 308 -39.48 6.25 4.60
N ASP A 309 -40.77 6.53 4.50
CA ASP A 309 -41.81 5.53 4.33
C ASP A 309 -41.83 5.09 2.85
N GLU A 310 -40.77 4.41 2.42
CA GLU A 310 -40.76 3.63 1.18
C GLU A 310 -39.82 2.42 1.36
N LEU A 311 -40.23 1.52 2.25
CA LEU A 311 -39.84 0.11 2.16
C LEU A 311 -41.02 -0.66 1.58
N GLY A 312 -41.27 -0.52 0.27
CA GLY A 312 -42.43 -1.17 -0.33
C GLY A 312 -42.69 -0.90 -1.80
N LYS A 313 -41.71 -1.09 -2.70
CA LYS A 313 -41.90 -1.48 -4.12
C LYS A 313 -40.55 -1.71 -4.81
N PRO A 314 -40.36 -2.80 -5.58
CA PRO A 314 -39.13 -3.01 -6.33
C PRO A 314 -39.14 -2.13 -7.60
N ALA A 315 -38.38 -1.04 -7.60
CA ALA A 315 -38.17 -0.23 -8.79
C ALA A 315 -37.10 -0.89 -9.70
N GLN A 316 -37.52 -1.25 -10.91
CA GLN A 316 -36.68 -1.77 -11.99
C GLN A 316 -35.55 -0.79 -12.33
N ARG A 317 -34.32 -1.33 -12.48
CA ARG A 317 -33.16 -0.60 -12.99
C ARG A 317 -33.43 -0.12 -14.42
N GLN A 318 -33.48 1.19 -14.63
CA GLN A 318 -33.29 1.80 -15.96
C GLN A 318 -31.84 2.26 -16.12
N PRO A 319 -31.24 2.09 -17.32
CA PRO A 319 -29.85 2.47 -17.58
C PRO A 319 -29.69 3.98 -17.74
N VAL A 320 -28.62 4.50 -17.15
CA VAL A 320 -28.21 5.91 -17.18
C VAL A 320 -27.94 6.38 -18.62
N GLN A 321 -28.81 7.25 -19.16
CA GLN A 321 -28.50 8.08 -20.33
C GLN A 321 -27.64 9.27 -19.90
N ARG A 322 -26.47 9.43 -20.53
CA ARG A 322 -25.61 10.61 -20.40
C ARG A 322 -26.31 11.84 -21.00
N ARG A 323 -26.42 12.94 -20.25
CA ARG A 323 -26.81 14.25 -20.79
C ARG A 323 -25.60 14.99 -21.39
N PRO A 324 -25.78 15.78 -22.47
CA PRO A 324 -24.73 16.56 -23.10
C PRO A 324 -24.51 17.91 -22.40
N THR A 325 -23.24 18.33 -22.37
CA THR A 325 -22.72 19.61 -21.88
C THR A 325 -23.31 20.79 -22.66
N THR A 326 -23.91 21.75 -21.95
CA THR A 326 -24.35 23.03 -22.54
C THR A 326 -23.32 24.11 -22.20
N GLN A 327 -22.78 24.76 -23.23
CA GLN A 327 -21.87 25.90 -23.15
C GLN A 327 -22.63 27.17 -22.70
N GLY A 328 -22.03 27.94 -21.79
CA GLY A 328 -22.51 29.27 -21.37
C GLY A 328 -22.03 30.39 -22.32
N PRO A 329 -22.68 31.58 -22.29
CA PRO A 329 -22.50 32.61 -23.31
C PRO A 329 -21.37 33.61 -23.01
N THR A 330 -20.83 34.10 -24.14
CA THR A 330 -19.85 35.15 -24.38
C THR A 330 -20.15 36.47 -23.66
N THR A 331 -19.12 37.11 -23.08
CA THR A 331 -19.12 38.55 -22.80
C THR A 331 -17.91 39.21 -23.45
N GLN A 332 -18.21 40.24 -24.24
CA GLN A 332 -17.28 41.05 -25.02
C GLN A 332 -16.62 42.13 -24.14
N GLY A 333 -15.37 42.48 -24.46
CA GLY A 333 -14.67 43.68 -23.99
C GLY A 333 -13.91 44.34 -25.16
N PRO A 334 -13.69 45.67 -25.12
CA PRO A 334 -13.66 46.49 -26.34
C PRO A 334 -12.28 46.74 -26.95
N THR A 335 -12.36 47.21 -28.19
CA THR A 335 -11.35 47.53 -29.20
C THR A 335 -10.42 48.69 -28.83
N THR A 336 -9.13 48.58 -29.16
CA THR A 336 -8.29 49.75 -29.54
C THR A 336 -7.19 49.37 -30.53
N GLN A 337 -7.38 49.85 -31.77
CA GLN A 337 -6.44 50.49 -32.72
C GLN A 337 -5.02 49.90 -32.98
N GLY A 338 -4.72 49.64 -34.26
CA GLY A 338 -3.36 49.41 -34.82
C GLY A 338 -2.54 50.70 -35.01
N PRO A 339 -1.46 50.78 -35.85
CA PRO A 339 -1.31 50.04 -37.12
C PRO A 339 0.12 49.56 -37.56
N THR A 340 0.13 48.64 -38.53
CA THR A 340 1.06 48.45 -39.69
C THR A 340 2.60 48.37 -39.58
N ALA A 341 3.17 47.26 -40.10
CA ALA A 341 4.21 47.21 -41.18
C ALA A 341 4.47 45.75 -41.63
N GLN A 342 4.10 45.37 -42.88
CA GLN A 342 4.96 45.04 -44.04
C GLN A 342 5.66 43.64 -44.03
N GLY A 343 5.33 42.80 -45.03
CA GLY A 343 5.90 41.45 -45.30
C GLY A 343 7.23 41.48 -46.08
N PRO A 344 7.57 40.52 -46.98
CA PRO A 344 6.87 39.28 -47.35
C PRO A 344 7.78 38.02 -47.62
N THR A 345 7.14 36.85 -47.83
CA THR A 345 7.51 35.65 -48.65
C THR A 345 8.89 34.96 -48.55
N THR A 346 8.92 33.61 -48.58
CA THR A 346 9.51 32.76 -49.67
C THR A 346 9.37 31.23 -49.38
N GLN A 347 8.88 30.48 -50.40
CA GLN A 347 9.02 29.03 -50.77
C GLN A 347 8.60 27.91 -49.78
N ARG A 348 7.75 26.90 -50.08
CA ARG A 348 7.39 26.02 -51.24
C ARG A 348 8.36 24.84 -51.49
N GLY A 349 7.81 23.61 -51.34
CA GLY A 349 8.35 22.28 -51.69
C GLY A 349 8.47 21.37 -50.45
N ASP A 350 7.99 20.14 -50.34
CA ASP A 350 7.44 19.19 -51.32
C ASP A 350 6.55 18.13 -50.63
N VAL A 351 5.77 17.48 -51.49
CA VAL A 351 4.72 16.49 -51.29
C VAL A 351 5.30 15.09 -51.01
N TRP A 352 4.75 14.37 -50.02
CA TRP A 352 4.50 12.92 -50.16
C TRP A 352 3.29 12.49 -49.33
N SER A 353 2.28 12.02 -50.05
CA SER A 353 1.01 11.47 -49.59
C SER A 353 1.15 10.05 -49.04
N SER A 354 0.48 9.75 -47.92
CA SER A 354 0.14 8.39 -47.48
C SER A 354 -1.39 8.27 -47.34
N PRO A 355 -2.01 7.15 -47.72
CA PRO A 355 -3.45 7.05 -47.85
C PRO A 355 -4.16 6.79 -46.52
N SER A 356 -5.38 7.31 -46.47
CA SER A 356 -6.47 7.05 -45.53
C SER A 356 -6.78 5.56 -45.32
N SER A 357 -7.11 5.17 -44.08
CA SER A 357 -8.45 4.65 -43.79
C SER A 357 -8.65 4.39 -42.29
N SER A 358 -9.72 5.02 -41.80
CA SER A 358 -10.47 4.68 -40.62
C SER A 358 -11.13 3.31 -40.73
N ALA A 359 -11.02 2.44 -39.73
CA ALA A 359 -12.05 1.45 -39.43
C ALA A 359 -11.92 0.98 -37.97
N ALA A 360 -12.95 1.27 -37.20
CA ALA A 360 -13.16 0.81 -35.84
C ALA A 360 -13.34 -0.72 -35.80
N ALA A 361 -12.66 -1.38 -34.86
CA ALA A 361 -12.90 -2.79 -34.53
C ALA A 361 -13.89 -2.87 -33.35
N ASN A 362 -14.96 -3.63 -33.55
CA ASN A 362 -16.07 -3.85 -32.63
C ASN A 362 -15.68 -4.58 -31.32
N PRO A 363 -16.37 -4.33 -30.19
CA PRO A 363 -16.25 -5.11 -28.96
C PRO A 363 -16.99 -6.48 -29.05
N PRO A 364 -16.61 -7.46 -28.20
CA PRO A 364 -17.08 -8.86 -28.29
C PRO A 364 -18.53 -9.08 -27.79
N PRO A 365 -19.20 -10.18 -28.22
CA PRO A 365 -20.60 -10.46 -27.88
C PRO A 365 -20.80 -11.03 -26.45
N PRO A 366 -21.97 -10.80 -25.81
CA PRO A 366 -22.31 -11.30 -24.48
C PRO A 366 -22.78 -12.78 -24.47
N PRO A 367 -22.71 -13.47 -23.30
CA PRO A 367 -22.99 -14.91 -23.18
C PRO A 367 -24.50 -15.26 -23.21
N PRO A 368 -24.86 -16.50 -23.61
CA PRO A 368 -26.25 -16.91 -23.82
C PRO A 368 -27.05 -17.17 -22.54
N ALA A 369 -28.34 -16.82 -22.61
CA ALA A 369 -29.33 -16.93 -21.55
C ALA A 369 -29.79 -18.38 -21.29
N SER A 370 -29.89 -18.74 -20.01
CA SER A 370 -30.46 -20.00 -19.53
C SER A 370 -31.99 -19.99 -19.60
N THR A 371 -32.55 -20.89 -20.40
CA THR A 371 -33.97 -21.23 -20.47
C THR A 371 -34.46 -21.91 -19.19
N GLY A 372 -35.61 -21.48 -18.68
CA GLY A 372 -36.27 -22.01 -17.49
C GLY A 372 -36.93 -23.37 -17.69
N ALA A 373 -37.09 -24.09 -16.58
CA ALA A 373 -37.98 -25.23 -16.41
C ALA A 373 -38.64 -25.14 -15.00
N PRO A 374 -39.83 -25.73 -14.80
CA PRO A 374 -40.86 -25.18 -13.91
C PRO A 374 -40.84 -25.71 -12.46
N ALA A 375 -41.56 -24.97 -11.61
CA ALA A 375 -41.74 -25.16 -10.18
C ALA A 375 -42.41 -26.51 -9.81
N ALA A 376 -41.90 -27.14 -8.75
CA ALA A 376 -42.53 -28.22 -8.00
C ALA A 376 -42.95 -27.71 -6.59
N PRO A 377 -44.04 -28.22 -6.01
CA PRO A 377 -44.74 -27.60 -4.89
C PRO A 377 -44.10 -27.89 -3.53
N ALA A 378 -44.23 -26.91 -2.62
CA ALA A 378 -43.78 -26.97 -1.24
C ALA A 378 -44.59 -27.98 -0.41
N THR A 379 -43.87 -28.88 0.26
CA THR A 379 -44.37 -29.76 1.31
C THR A 379 -44.25 -29.07 2.67
N ASP A 380 -45.37 -28.91 3.36
CA ASP A 380 -45.45 -28.57 4.79
C ASP A 380 -44.78 -29.65 5.67
N PRO A 381 -44.18 -29.26 6.81
CA PRO A 381 -44.16 -30.10 8.00
C PRO A 381 -45.00 -29.52 9.15
N PRO A 382 -45.52 -30.40 10.03
CA PRO A 382 -46.69 -30.11 10.87
C PRO A 382 -46.35 -29.38 12.17
N ARG A 383 -47.39 -28.74 12.72
CA ARG A 383 -47.43 -28.11 14.04
C ARG A 383 -48.40 -28.90 14.93
N THR A 384 -47.91 -29.50 16.01
CA THR A 384 -48.62 -29.87 17.26
C THR A 384 -47.58 -30.50 18.21
N ALA A 385 -47.25 -29.90 19.36
CA ALA A 385 -47.97 -29.87 20.65
C ALA A 385 -47.57 -31.03 21.58
N GLY A 386 -47.28 -30.73 22.85
CA GLY A 386 -47.37 -31.71 23.94
C GLY A 386 -46.21 -31.73 24.93
N ASP A 387 -46.38 -30.99 26.03
CA ASP A 387 -46.08 -31.29 27.44
C ASP A 387 -45.17 -32.47 27.83
N GLY A 388 -44.37 -32.23 28.89
CA GLY A 388 -44.25 -33.21 29.98
C GLY A 388 -42.86 -33.50 30.52
N GLN A 389 -42.65 -33.05 31.76
CA GLN A 389 -41.65 -33.45 32.78
C GLN A 389 -40.25 -32.85 32.73
#